data_AF-A0A673H3T9-F1
#
_entry.id   AF-A0A673H3T9-F1
#
_cell.length_a   1.000
_cell.length_b   1.000
_cell.length_c   1.000
_cell.angle_alpha   90.00
_cell.angle_beta   90.00
_cell.angle_gamma   90.00
#
_symmetry.space_group_name_H-M   'P 1'
#
loop_
_entity.id
_entity.type
_entity.pdbx_description
1 polymer ?
#
loop_
_entity_poly.entity_id
_entity_poly.type
_entity_poly.pdbx_seq_one_letter_code
_entity_poly.pdbx_strand_id
1 'polypeptide(L)'
;MLTVRSSSGTEFFIPHTYVSKVHNRWLFERITRRNAEQLLMLPPNYSGCFLIRESQSFPGSYSLSMRQDGGHVHNVKHYRIHQLHNGWYYIHHSHYFSTLTQLVDYYSRSSNGTYCQLTEPCLLQDSNTAVAIQRSSLNWRDLSWSMVQRQLKGTNQESLVSEGLRETMKAYFYVTESSDCED
;
A
#
# COMPACT_ATOMS: atom_id res chain seq x y z
N MET A 1 -7.64 9.00 -12.96
CA MET A 1 -8.34 7.75 -12.65
C MET A 1 -7.56 6.61 -13.29
N LEU A 2 -7.46 5.42 -12.68
CA LEU A 2 -7.11 4.22 -13.45
C LEU A 2 -8.39 3.48 -13.81
N THR A 3 -8.49 3.03 -15.05
CA THR A 3 -9.61 2.23 -15.54
C THR A 3 -9.14 0.78 -15.65
N VAL A 4 -9.83 -0.14 -14.97
CA VAL A 4 -9.59 -1.58 -15.04
C VAL A 4 -10.77 -2.20 -15.77
N ARG A 5 -10.50 -2.97 -16.83
CA ARG A 5 -11.55 -3.64 -17.60
C ARG A 5 -11.60 -5.11 -17.23
N SER A 6 -12.77 -5.59 -16.82
CA SER A 6 -13.04 -6.99 -16.53
C SER A 6 -13.14 -7.81 -17.83
N SER A 7 -12.98 -9.13 -17.72
CA SER A 7 -13.23 -10.10 -18.80
C SER A 7 -14.68 -10.05 -19.32
N SER A 8 -15.62 -9.59 -18.50
CA SER A 8 -17.01 -9.31 -18.87
C SER A 8 -17.20 -8.02 -19.69
N GLY A 9 -16.12 -7.28 -19.96
CA GLY A 9 -16.14 -6.01 -20.69
C GLY A 9 -16.48 -4.79 -19.84
N THR A 10 -16.88 -4.99 -18.57
CA THR A 10 -17.21 -3.93 -17.61
C THR A 10 -15.96 -3.15 -17.21
N GLU A 11 -16.04 -1.81 -17.25
CA GLU A 11 -14.98 -0.92 -16.83
C GLU A 11 -15.18 -0.49 -15.37
N PHE A 12 -14.12 -0.60 -14.57
CA PHE A 12 -14.08 -0.21 -13.17
C PHE A 12 -13.09 0.92 -12.99
N PHE A 13 -13.52 1.97 -12.31
CA PHE A 13 -12.66 3.10 -12.03
C PHE A 13 -12.03 2.98 -10.65
N ILE A 14 -10.71 2.88 -10.63
CA ILE A 14 -9.92 2.91 -9.39
C ILE A 14 -9.42 4.34 -9.21
N PRO A 15 -9.84 5.06 -8.15
CA PRO A 15 -9.30 6.37 -7.85
C PRO A 15 -7.79 6.27 -7.63
N HIS A 16 -7.02 7.26 -8.09
CA HIS A 16 -5.55 7.24 -7.96
C HIS A 16 -5.07 7.12 -6.51
N THR A 17 -5.90 7.49 -5.54
CA THR A 17 -5.65 7.33 -4.10
C THR A 17 -5.49 5.86 -3.69
N TYR A 18 -6.08 4.94 -4.45
CA TYR A 18 -5.98 3.50 -4.21
C TYR A 18 -4.87 2.84 -5.01
N VAL A 19 -4.02 3.62 -5.69
CA VAL A 19 -2.99 3.09 -6.58
C VAL A 19 -1.62 3.64 -6.20
N SER A 20 -0.69 2.74 -5.90
CA SER A 20 0.74 3.07 -5.86
C SER A 20 1.37 2.93 -7.25
N LYS A 21 2.19 3.90 -7.63
CA LYS A 21 3.11 3.76 -8.76
C LYS A 21 4.36 3.00 -8.30
N VAL A 22 4.76 2.01 -9.09
CA VAL A 22 5.95 1.21 -8.80
C VAL A 22 7.02 1.47 -9.87
N HIS A 23 8.18 1.92 -9.45
CA HIS A 23 9.37 2.12 -10.29
C HIS A 23 10.38 1.01 -10.02
N ASN A 24 11.08 0.55 -11.05
CA ASN A 24 12.12 -0.49 -10.94
C ASN A 24 11.67 -1.80 -10.27
N ARG A 25 10.34 -2.05 -10.18
CA ARG A 25 9.69 -3.17 -9.46
C ARG A 25 9.80 -3.14 -7.92
N TRP A 26 10.72 -2.38 -7.34
CA TRP A 26 10.94 -2.31 -5.89
C TRP A 26 10.71 -0.93 -5.28
N LEU A 27 10.54 0.16 -6.05
CA LEU A 27 10.31 1.51 -5.52
C LEU A 27 8.82 1.88 -5.60
N PHE A 28 8.15 1.90 -4.46
CA PHE A 28 6.72 2.12 -4.33
C PHE A 28 6.43 3.53 -3.84
N GLU A 29 5.66 4.28 -4.62
CA GLU A 29 5.21 5.61 -4.23
C GLU A 29 3.96 5.53 -3.36
N ARG A 30 3.85 6.40 -2.36
CA ARG A 30 2.60 6.60 -1.58
C ARG A 30 2.08 5.36 -0.84
N ILE A 31 2.90 4.34 -0.58
CA ILE A 31 2.51 3.23 0.30
C ILE A 31 2.88 3.51 1.75
N THR A 32 2.00 3.10 2.66
CA THR A 32 2.24 3.20 4.11
C THR A 32 3.16 2.07 4.58
N ARG A 33 3.70 2.22 5.80
CA ARG A 33 4.42 1.14 6.48
C ARG A 33 3.57 -0.14 6.57
N ARG A 34 2.30 -0.02 6.99
CA ARG A 34 1.37 -1.14 7.15
C ARG A 34 1.11 -1.85 5.82
N ASN A 35 0.94 -1.09 4.74
CA ASN A 35 0.70 -1.67 3.42
C ASN A 35 1.93 -2.42 2.93
N ALA A 36 3.14 -1.87 3.15
CA ALA A 36 4.38 -2.57 2.84
C ALA A 36 4.49 -3.90 3.60
N GLU A 37 4.12 -3.91 4.88
CA GLU A 37 4.09 -5.13 5.70
C GLU A 37 3.12 -6.15 5.12
N GLN A 38 1.89 -5.76 4.79
CA GLN A 38 0.90 -6.66 4.19
C GLN A 38 1.37 -7.23 2.85
N LEU A 39 1.90 -6.39 1.95
CA LEU A 39 2.36 -6.82 0.63
C LEU A 39 3.48 -7.86 0.72
N LEU A 40 4.48 -7.61 1.57
CA LEU A 40 5.60 -8.52 1.78
C LEU A 40 5.17 -9.85 2.43
N MET A 41 4.04 -9.86 3.13
CA MET A 41 3.45 -11.05 3.74
C MET A 41 2.58 -11.87 2.77
N LEU A 42 2.23 -11.34 1.60
CA LEU A 42 1.48 -12.09 0.59
C LEU A 42 2.40 -13.09 -0.15
N PRO A 43 1.93 -14.32 -0.44
CA PRO A 43 2.58 -15.18 -1.41
C PRO A 43 2.69 -14.48 -2.79
N PRO A 44 3.74 -14.74 -3.59
CA PRO A 44 4.84 -15.68 -3.38
C PRO A 44 6.05 -15.09 -2.65
N ASN A 45 5.92 -13.95 -1.96
CA ASN A 45 7.05 -13.33 -1.26
C ASN A 45 7.59 -14.25 -0.14
N TYR A 46 8.91 -14.25 0.05
CA TYR A 46 9.62 -15.07 1.03
C TYR A 46 10.69 -14.24 1.77
N SER A 47 11.41 -14.85 2.71
CA SER A 47 12.49 -14.17 3.45
C SER A 47 13.49 -13.48 2.51
N GLY A 48 13.81 -12.22 2.80
CA GLY A 48 14.67 -11.36 1.98
C GLY A 48 13.92 -10.57 0.90
N CYS A 49 12.64 -10.88 0.61
CA CYS A 49 11.84 -10.06 -0.30
C CYS A 49 11.70 -8.65 0.26
N PHE A 50 11.75 -7.64 -0.62
CA PHE A 50 11.84 -6.25 -0.17
C PHE A 50 11.12 -5.26 -1.08
N LEU A 51 10.88 -4.08 -0.53
CA LEU A 51 10.49 -2.89 -1.29
C LEU A 51 11.07 -1.65 -0.62
N ILE A 52 11.23 -0.59 -1.40
CA ILE A 52 11.56 0.75 -0.94
C ILE A 52 10.31 1.59 -1.09
N ARG A 53 9.93 2.30 -0.03
CA ARG A 53 8.82 3.24 -0.04
C ARG A 53 9.30 4.64 0.29
N GLU A 54 8.68 5.63 -0.34
CA GLU A 54 8.85 7.02 0.07
C GLU A 54 8.14 7.27 1.41
N SER A 55 8.77 8.05 2.28
CA SER A 55 8.18 8.42 3.56
C SER A 55 7.09 9.48 3.36
N GLN A 56 5.83 9.12 3.65
CA GLN A 56 4.71 10.06 3.61
C GLN A 56 4.88 11.23 4.60
N SER A 57 5.56 11.00 5.72
CA SER A 57 5.77 12.01 6.77
C SER A 57 6.99 12.89 6.55
N PHE A 58 7.92 12.48 5.67
CA PHE A 58 9.19 13.16 5.45
C PHE A 58 9.54 13.10 3.95
N PRO A 59 9.06 14.06 3.14
CA PRO A 59 9.39 14.14 1.73
C PRO A 59 10.91 14.09 1.53
N GLY A 60 11.38 13.30 0.56
CA GLY A 60 12.82 13.08 0.32
C GLY A 60 13.49 12.04 1.23
N SER A 61 12.79 11.46 2.21
CA SER A 61 13.28 10.28 2.95
C SER A 61 12.67 9.00 2.39
N TYR A 62 13.47 7.94 2.30
CA TYR A 62 13.00 6.62 1.90
C TYR A 62 13.07 5.62 3.06
N SER A 63 12.33 4.53 2.95
CA SER A 63 12.41 3.40 3.88
C SER A 63 12.48 2.11 3.08
N LEU A 64 13.47 1.27 3.41
CA LEU A 64 13.57 -0.10 2.92
C LEU A 64 12.79 -1.01 3.87
N SER A 65 11.77 -1.68 3.35
CA SER A 65 10.99 -2.69 4.07
C SER A 65 11.37 -4.07 3.51
N MET A 66 11.74 -5.00 4.38
CA MET A 66 12.22 -6.33 4.00
C MET A 66 11.58 -7.39 4.89
N ARG A 67 11.07 -8.46 4.28
CA ARG A 67 10.57 -9.62 5.00
C ARG A 67 11.74 -10.40 5.60
N GLN A 68 11.62 -10.79 6.86
CA GLN A 68 12.55 -11.69 7.50
C GLN A 68 11.78 -12.79 8.22
N ASP A 69 11.97 -14.02 7.76
CA ASP A 69 11.43 -15.19 8.41
C ASP A 69 12.44 -15.63 9.49
N GLY A 70 12.19 -15.21 10.73
CA GLY A 70 13.05 -15.47 11.89
C GLY A 70 12.28 -16.14 13.01
N GLY A 71 12.07 -17.45 12.90
CA GLY A 71 11.41 -18.26 13.94
C GLY A 71 9.87 -18.17 13.92
N HIS A 72 9.25 -18.13 15.10
CA HIS A 72 7.79 -18.30 15.29
C HIS A 72 6.91 -17.13 14.80
N VAL A 73 7.50 -16.01 14.37
CA VAL A 73 6.75 -14.84 13.87
C VAL A 73 7.38 -14.33 12.59
N HIS A 74 6.61 -14.33 11.50
CA HIS A 74 6.97 -13.58 10.30
C HIS A 74 6.98 -12.09 10.63
N ASN A 75 8.11 -11.42 10.39
CA ASN A 75 8.24 -10.00 10.66
C ASN A 75 8.87 -9.26 9.47
N VAL A 76 8.48 -8.02 9.29
CA VAL A 76 9.04 -7.11 8.28
C VAL A 76 9.92 -6.10 9.00
N LYS A 77 11.21 -6.08 8.64
CA LYS A 77 12.15 -5.07 9.12
C LYS A 77 12.10 -3.83 8.26
N HIS A 78 12.24 -2.68 8.91
CA HIS A 78 12.22 -1.37 8.25
C HIS A 78 13.53 -0.63 8.54
N TYR A 79 14.23 -0.25 7.48
CA TYR A 79 15.46 0.55 7.57
C TYR A 79 15.20 1.93 6.98
N ARG A 80 15.62 2.97 7.71
CA ARG A 80 15.57 4.33 7.19
C ARG A 80 16.71 4.52 6.19
N ILE A 81 16.39 5.00 4.99
CA ILE A 81 17.37 5.44 4.01
C ILE A 81 17.47 6.96 4.15
N HIS A 82 18.65 7.41 4.54
CA HIS A 82 18.97 8.83 4.66
C HIS A 82 19.51 9.35 3.33
N GLN A 83 19.18 10.60 3.00
CA GLN A 83 19.75 11.32 1.87
C GLN A 83 20.62 12.47 2.39
N LEU A 84 21.85 12.55 1.88
CA LEU A 84 22.78 13.63 2.14
C LEU A 84 22.48 14.85 1.26
N HIS A 85 23.03 16.00 1.62
CA HIS A 85 22.88 17.26 0.87
C HIS A 85 23.42 17.17 -0.57
N ASN A 86 24.40 16.31 -0.83
CA ASN A 86 24.95 16.04 -2.16
C ASN A 86 24.11 15.03 -2.98
N GLY A 87 22.95 14.62 -2.46
CA GLY A 87 22.03 13.68 -3.10
C GLY A 87 22.33 12.20 -2.87
N TRP A 88 23.42 11.85 -2.18
CA TRP A 88 23.78 10.45 -1.93
C TRP A 88 22.93 9.81 -0.83
N TYR A 89 22.77 8.49 -0.89
CA TYR A 89 21.93 7.69 -0.01
C TYR A 89 22.76 6.78 0.88
N TYR A 90 22.30 6.56 2.11
CA TYR A 90 22.88 5.55 3.01
C TYR A 90 21.85 5.00 3.99
N ILE A 91 22.08 3.76 4.45
CA ILE A 91 21.38 3.17 5.62
C ILE A 91 22.32 3.17 6.83
N HIS A 92 23.60 2.81 6.62
CA HIS A 92 24.64 2.83 7.64
C HIS A 92 25.78 3.77 7.22
N HIS A 93 26.35 4.52 8.16
CA HIS A 93 27.38 5.55 7.89
C HIS A 93 28.71 5.02 7.32
N SER A 94 28.83 3.72 7.04
CA SER A 94 30.00 3.12 6.40
C SER A 94 29.89 2.99 4.88
N HIS A 95 28.68 3.07 4.31
CA HIS A 95 28.47 2.89 2.87
C HIS A 95 27.51 3.93 2.33
N TYR A 96 27.94 4.63 1.28
CA TYR A 96 27.17 5.70 0.64
C TYR A 96 27.01 5.38 -0.86
N PHE A 97 25.87 5.73 -1.42
CA PHE A 97 25.49 5.38 -2.79
C PHE A 97 24.95 6.59 -3.52
N SER A 98 25.31 6.79 -4.80
CA SER A 98 24.81 7.94 -5.56
C SER A 98 23.36 7.74 -6.03
N THR A 99 22.89 6.50 -6.08
CA THR A 99 21.52 6.14 -6.49
C THR A 99 20.93 5.05 -5.59
N LEU A 100 19.60 4.99 -5.48
CA LEU A 100 18.91 3.89 -4.79
C LEU A 100 19.18 2.53 -5.44
N THR A 101 19.38 2.48 -6.77
CA THR A 101 19.72 1.25 -7.48
C THR A 101 21.06 0.68 -6.98
N GLN A 102 22.09 1.51 -6.85
CA GLN A 102 23.39 1.07 -6.30
C GLN A 102 23.28 0.57 -4.86
N LEU A 103 22.43 1.21 -4.05
CA LEU A 103 22.13 0.77 -2.69
C LEU A 103 21.52 -0.63 -2.70
N VAL A 104 20.50 -0.86 -3.53
CA VAL A 104 19.85 -2.16 -3.68
C VAL A 104 20.86 -3.22 -4.16
N ASP A 105 21.65 -2.91 -5.18
CA ASP A 105 22.66 -3.83 -5.71
C ASP A 105 23.71 -4.22 -4.66
N TYR A 106 24.09 -3.30 -3.79
CA TYR A 106 25.03 -3.57 -2.71
C TYR A 106 24.44 -4.53 -1.68
N TYR A 107 23.24 -4.25 -1.16
CA TYR A 107 22.58 -5.09 -0.15
C TYR A 107 22.04 -6.41 -0.71
N SER A 108 21.93 -6.54 -2.05
CA SER A 108 21.61 -7.82 -2.70
C SER A 108 22.83 -8.74 -2.84
N ARG A 109 24.04 -8.17 -2.95
CA ARG A 109 25.30 -8.92 -3.09
C ARG A 109 25.98 -9.26 -1.78
N SER A 110 25.67 -8.53 -0.70
CA SER A 110 26.34 -8.68 0.60
C SER A 110 25.79 -9.89 1.36
N SER A 111 26.26 -11.09 1.02
CA SER A 111 25.97 -12.34 1.76
C SER A 111 26.80 -12.49 3.05
N ASN A 112 27.68 -11.54 3.36
CA ASN A 112 28.71 -11.69 4.40
C ASN A 112 28.18 -11.30 5.80
N GLY A 113 27.07 -11.89 6.24
CA GLY A 113 26.59 -11.78 7.63
C GLY A 113 25.94 -10.43 7.99
N THR A 114 25.52 -9.64 7.00
CA THR A 114 24.77 -8.40 7.24
C THR A 114 23.31 -8.73 7.55
N TYR A 115 22.70 -8.03 8.51
CA TYR A 115 21.29 -8.21 8.89
C TYR A 115 20.26 -7.84 7.79
N CYS A 116 20.71 -7.50 6.58
CA CYS A 116 19.94 -6.96 5.46
C CYS A 116 20.34 -7.66 4.15
N GLN A 117 19.95 -8.92 3.96
CA GLN A 117 20.16 -9.62 2.70
C GLN A 117 18.89 -9.49 1.83
N LEU A 118 19.01 -8.70 0.77
CA LEU A 118 17.92 -8.53 -0.21
C LEU A 118 17.96 -9.68 -1.21
N THR A 119 16.81 -10.33 -1.43
CA THR A 119 16.70 -11.44 -2.39
C THR A 119 15.96 -10.97 -3.64
N GLU A 120 14.66 -10.74 -3.53
CA GLU A 120 13.81 -10.36 -4.66
C GLU A 120 12.94 -9.13 -4.34
N PRO A 121 12.63 -8.28 -5.34
CA PRO A 121 11.59 -7.27 -5.20
C PRO A 121 10.25 -7.87 -4.77
N CYS A 122 9.46 -7.11 -4.02
CA CYS A 122 8.12 -7.50 -3.61
C CYS A 122 7.25 -7.79 -4.85
N LEU A 123 6.85 -9.05 -5.00
CA LEU A 123 5.97 -9.48 -6.07
C LEU A 123 4.51 -9.21 -5.69
N LEU A 124 3.79 -8.64 -6.64
CA LEU A 124 2.35 -8.44 -6.58
C LEU A 124 1.72 -9.56 -7.39
N GLN A 125 0.83 -10.32 -6.77
CA GLN A 125 0.13 -11.40 -7.46
C GLN A 125 -0.74 -10.79 -8.58
N ASP A 126 -0.42 -11.20 -9.79
CA ASP A 126 -0.93 -10.80 -11.11
C ASP A 126 -0.70 -9.34 -11.56
N SER A 127 -0.12 -9.29 -12.77
CA SER A 127 0.33 -8.14 -13.52
C SER A 127 -0.72 -7.06 -13.68
N ASN A 128 -0.44 -5.86 -13.15
CA ASN A 128 -0.55 -4.57 -13.85
C ASN A 128 -0.23 -3.41 -12.89
N THR A 129 1.00 -2.87 -13.00
CA THR A 129 1.57 -1.53 -12.65
C THR A 129 0.96 -0.63 -11.56
N ALA A 130 0.01 -1.10 -10.75
CA ALA A 130 -0.84 -0.32 -9.89
C ALA A 130 -1.23 -1.15 -8.65
N VAL A 131 -0.67 -0.81 -7.50
CA VAL A 131 -0.97 -1.54 -6.25
C VAL A 131 -2.20 -0.96 -5.60
N ALA A 132 -3.22 -1.81 -5.39
CA ALA A 132 -4.36 -1.48 -4.55
C ALA A 132 -3.89 -1.18 -3.12
N ILE A 133 -3.94 0.08 -2.71
CA ILE A 133 -3.63 0.52 -1.35
C ILE A 133 -4.84 0.17 -0.47
N GLN A 134 -4.73 -0.90 0.32
CA GLN A 134 -5.70 -1.15 1.39
C GLN A 134 -5.52 -0.06 2.46
N ARG A 135 -6.56 0.74 2.71
CA ARG A 135 -6.61 1.58 3.91
C ARG A 135 -7.12 0.74 5.07
N SER A 136 -6.69 1.06 6.28
CA SER A 136 -7.28 0.54 7.51
C SER A 136 -8.80 0.65 7.43
N SER A 137 -9.50 -0.41 7.87
CA SER A 137 -10.97 -0.50 7.96
C SER A 137 -11.57 0.87 8.18
N LEU A 138 -12.42 1.31 7.24
CA LEU A 138 -13.22 2.53 7.41
C LEU A 138 -13.82 2.48 8.81
N ASN A 139 -13.50 3.47 9.65
CA ASN A 139 -14.15 3.62 10.92
C ASN A 139 -15.58 4.08 10.61
N TRP A 140 -16.52 3.14 10.68
CA TRP A 140 -17.91 3.37 10.31
C TRP A 140 -18.56 4.48 11.13
N ARG A 141 -18.01 4.78 12.32
CA ARG A 141 -18.46 5.88 13.19
C ARG A 141 -18.11 7.27 12.65
N ASP A 142 -17.09 7.37 11.80
CA ASP A 142 -16.63 8.64 11.21
C ASP A 142 -17.30 8.92 9.85
N LEU A 143 -18.14 8.00 9.36
CA LEU A 143 -18.88 8.17 8.11
C LEU A 143 -20.15 9.00 8.35
N SER A 144 -20.12 10.27 7.94
CA SER A 144 -21.31 11.12 7.96
C SER A 144 -22.31 10.76 6.85
N TRP A 145 -23.60 10.75 7.19
CA TRP A 145 -24.73 10.59 6.27
C TRP A 145 -24.65 11.53 5.04
N SER A 146 -24.15 12.75 5.22
CA SER A 146 -23.97 13.74 4.15
C SER A 146 -22.89 13.34 3.12
N MET A 147 -21.95 12.48 3.48
CA MET A 147 -20.93 11.94 2.60
C MET A 147 -21.48 10.74 1.81
N VAL A 148 -22.26 9.89 2.47
CA VAL A 148 -22.92 8.71 1.87
C VAL A 148 -24.01 9.13 0.88
N GLN A 149 -24.84 10.11 1.23
CA GLN A 149 -25.88 10.65 0.34
C GLN A 149 -25.32 11.25 -0.95
N ARG A 150 -24.12 11.86 -0.90
CA ARG A 150 -23.46 12.43 -2.08
C ARG A 150 -22.99 11.35 -3.06
N GLN A 151 -22.54 10.21 -2.52
CA GLN A 151 -22.12 9.06 -3.30
C GLN A 151 -23.31 8.28 -3.87
N LEU A 152 -24.46 8.28 -3.18
CA LEU A 152 -25.70 7.62 -3.62
C LEU A 152 -26.56 8.48 -4.58
N LYS A 153 -26.41 9.81 -4.55
CA LYS A 153 -27.11 10.75 -5.45
C LYS A 153 -26.29 11.10 -6.70
N GLY A 154 -25.54 10.14 -7.25
CA GLY A 154 -24.95 10.29 -8.57
C GLY A 154 -26.05 10.56 -9.61
N THR A 155 -26.12 11.81 -10.07
CA THR A 155 -27.05 12.23 -11.12
C THR A 155 -26.64 11.55 -12.43
N ASN A 156 -27.54 10.70 -12.95
CA ASN A 156 -27.55 10.10 -14.28
C ASN A 156 -26.20 9.61 -14.85
N GLN A 157 -26.12 8.27 -14.85
CA GLN A 157 -25.05 7.36 -15.26
C GLN A 157 -24.00 7.02 -14.19
N GLU A 158 -24.13 5.76 -13.74
CA GLU A 158 -23.27 4.95 -12.87
C GLU A 158 -23.06 5.42 -11.42
N SER A 159 -23.90 4.87 -10.55
CA SER A 159 -23.65 4.81 -9.10
C SER A 159 -22.29 4.16 -8.84
N LEU A 160 -21.40 4.87 -8.13
CA LEU A 160 -20.07 4.39 -7.73
C LEU A 160 -20.11 3.25 -6.69
N VAL A 161 -21.30 2.88 -6.23
CA VAL A 161 -21.56 1.88 -5.19
C VAL A 161 -22.41 0.77 -5.78
N SER A 162 -22.01 -0.49 -5.57
CA SER A 162 -22.77 -1.67 -6.03
C SER A 162 -24.14 -1.72 -5.35
N GLU A 163 -25.14 -2.28 -6.04
CA GLU A 163 -26.51 -2.36 -5.52
C GLU A 163 -26.58 -3.14 -4.20
N GLY A 164 -25.81 -4.23 -4.07
CA GLY A 164 -25.75 -4.99 -2.83
C GLY A 164 -25.20 -4.17 -1.65
N LEU A 165 -24.17 -3.35 -1.88
CA LEU A 165 -23.63 -2.47 -0.83
C LEU A 165 -24.60 -1.34 -0.49
N ARG A 166 -25.30 -0.81 -1.49
CA ARG A 166 -26.32 0.24 -1.32
C ARG A 166 -27.51 -0.25 -0.49
N GLU A 167 -28.04 -1.43 -0.79
CA GLU A 167 -29.14 -2.03 -0.03
C GLU A 167 -28.71 -2.39 1.40
N THR A 168 -27.49 -2.91 1.56
CA THR A 168 -26.95 -3.20 2.90
C THR A 168 -26.81 -1.92 3.74
N MET A 169 -26.34 -0.82 3.13
CA MET A 169 -26.27 0.49 3.80
C MET A 169 -27.66 0.99 4.20
N LYS A 170 -28.64 0.96 3.28
CA LYS A 170 -30.02 1.36 3.57
C LYS A 170 -30.62 0.55 4.74
N ALA A 171 -30.44 -0.76 4.74
CA ALA A 171 -30.93 -1.64 5.79
C ALA A 171 -30.29 -1.35 7.15
N TYR A 172 -28.97 -1.12 7.19
CA TYR A 172 -28.27 -0.76 8.42
C TYR A 172 -28.83 0.54 9.03
N PHE A 173 -28.97 1.60 8.21
CA PHE A 173 -29.49 2.88 8.69
C PHE A 173 -30.94 2.78 9.16
N TYR A 174 -31.77 2.00 8.46
CA TYR A 174 -33.13 1.73 8.92
C TYR A 174 -33.15 1.13 10.32
N VAL A 175 -32.25 0.19 10.62
CA VAL A 175 -32.15 -0.48 11.92
C VAL A 175 -31.54 0.42 13.00
N THR A 176 -30.56 1.27 12.67
CA THR A 176 -29.87 2.11 13.66
C THR A 176 -30.53 3.46 13.91
N GLU A 177 -31.33 3.99 12.98
CA GLU A 177 -32.14 5.21 13.22
C GLU A 177 -33.47 4.88 13.90
N SER A 178 -33.91 3.62 13.88
CA SER A 178 -35.11 3.16 14.61
C SER A 178 -34.91 2.97 16.12
N SER A 179 -33.67 3.07 16.62
CA SER A 179 -33.36 2.90 18.05
C SER A 179 -33.33 4.19 18.87
N ASP A 180 -33.55 5.36 18.27
CA ASP A 180 -33.59 6.67 18.96
C ASP A 180 -35.02 7.11 19.32
N CYS A 181 -35.97 6.18 19.43
CA CYS A 181 -37.36 6.48 19.80
C CYS A 181 -37.87 5.47 20.83
N GLU A 182 -37.36 5.54 22.06
CA GLU A 182 -38.08 5.11 23.26
C GLU A 182 -37.42 5.71 24.51
N ASP A 183 -37.96 6.85 24.94
CA ASP A 183 -38.12 7.28 26.35
C ASP A 183 -39.33 8.23 26.44
#